data_AF-W4QQ01-F1
#
_entry.id   AF-W4QQ01-F1
#
_cell.length_a   1.000
_cell.length_b   1.000
_cell.length_c   1.000
_cell.angle_alpha   90.00
_cell.angle_beta   90.00
_cell.angle_gamma   90.00
#
_symmetry.space_group_name_H-M   'P 1'
#
loop_
_entity.id
_entity.type
_entity.pdbx_description
1 polymer ?
#
loop_
_entity_poly.entity_id
_entity_poly.type
_entity_poly.pdbx_seq_one_letter_code
_entity_poly.pdbx_strand_id
1 'polypeptide(L)'
;MNQETLQLFKALTELQGAPGFEHDVRKFVRSEMEKYTDEIVQDRLGSIFGVKRGDESGPTVMVAGHMDEVGFMVTSINKQGLIRFQPLGGWWSQVLLAQRVQIMTTNGPIIGVIGSTPPHLLEEAQRKKPMEMKHMYIDIGADDKADAEAIGIKPGQQIVPICPFTPMANEKKILAKAWDNRYGVGLSLELLKELKNEKLPNVLYSGATVQEEVGLRGAQTAAT
;
A
#
# COMPACT_ATOMS: atom_id res chain seq x y z
N MET A 1 15.23 -17.74 0.82
CA MET A 1 13.91 -17.53 1.44
C MET A 1 13.22 -18.88 1.47
N ASN A 2 12.69 -19.32 2.62
CA ASN A 2 11.91 -20.56 2.65
C ASN A 2 10.53 -20.32 1.99
N GLN A 3 9.77 -21.40 1.75
CA GLN A 3 8.47 -21.30 1.07
C GLN A 3 7.42 -20.50 1.87
N GLU A 4 7.46 -20.57 3.19
CA GLU A 4 6.52 -19.86 4.06
C GLU A 4 6.73 -18.34 3.99
N THR A 5 7.97 -17.87 4.14
CA THR A 5 8.34 -16.46 3.99
C THR A 5 8.01 -15.95 2.58
N LEU A 6 8.18 -16.79 1.54
CA LEU A 6 7.81 -16.42 0.17
C LEU A 6 6.30 -16.20 0.03
N GLN A 7 5.48 -17.08 0.63
CA GLN A 7 4.02 -16.95 0.63
C GLN A 7 3.57 -15.73 1.43
N LEU A 8 4.21 -15.46 2.57
CA LEU A 8 3.96 -14.26 3.38
C LEU A 8 4.18 -12.99 2.56
N PHE A 9 5.35 -12.83 1.94
CA PHE A 9 5.64 -11.63 1.15
C PHE A 9 4.82 -11.54 -0.13
N LYS A 10 4.45 -12.67 -0.75
CA LYS A 10 3.50 -12.66 -1.86
C LYS A 10 2.15 -12.10 -1.41
N ALA A 11 1.58 -12.63 -0.33
CA ALA A 11 0.31 -12.14 0.21
C ALA A 11 0.40 -10.65 0.58
N LEU A 12 1.43 -10.25 1.32
CA LEU A 12 1.60 -8.87 1.76
C LEU A 12 1.74 -7.89 0.60
N THR A 13 2.51 -8.20 -0.44
CA THR A 13 2.74 -7.27 -1.58
C THR A 13 1.57 -7.23 -2.56
N GLU A 14 0.80 -8.32 -2.68
CA GLU A 14 -0.38 -8.38 -3.54
C GLU A 14 -1.62 -7.74 -2.93
N LEU A 15 -1.70 -7.59 -1.60
CA LEU A 15 -2.79 -6.85 -0.95
C LEU A 15 -2.77 -5.36 -1.30
N GLN A 16 -3.95 -4.76 -1.44
CA GLN A 16 -4.10 -3.34 -1.75
C GLN A 16 -4.28 -2.54 -0.46
N GLY A 17 -3.56 -1.44 -0.33
CA GLY A 17 -3.73 -0.53 0.81
C GLY A 17 -2.95 0.75 0.63
N ALA A 18 -3.55 1.72 -0.07
CA ALA A 18 -3.04 3.09 -0.07
C ALA A 18 -3.26 3.75 1.32
N PRO A 19 -2.59 4.88 1.63
CA PRO A 19 -2.77 5.58 2.90
C PRO A 19 -4.25 5.86 3.22
N GLY A 20 -4.72 5.36 4.35
CA GLY A 20 -6.12 5.45 4.80
C GLY A 20 -7.04 4.33 4.31
N PHE A 21 -6.52 3.35 3.56
CA PHE A 21 -7.27 2.20 3.03
C PHE A 21 -6.64 0.85 3.38
N GLU A 22 -5.87 0.78 4.46
CA GLU A 22 -5.06 -0.38 4.86
C GLU A 22 -5.89 -1.53 5.48
N HIS A 23 -7.21 -1.51 5.37
CA HIS A 23 -8.12 -2.44 6.04
C HIS A 23 -7.86 -3.91 5.71
N ASP A 24 -7.64 -4.22 4.43
CA ASP A 24 -7.41 -5.60 3.99
C ASP A 24 -6.00 -6.08 4.39
N VAL A 25 -5.00 -5.20 4.28
CA VAL A 25 -3.64 -5.48 4.78
C VAL A 25 -3.67 -5.75 6.28
N ARG A 26 -4.36 -4.90 7.05
CA ARG A 26 -4.52 -5.07 8.50
C ARG A 26 -5.24 -6.37 8.86
N LYS A 27 -6.29 -6.73 8.13
CA LYS A 27 -7.02 -7.98 8.38
C LYS A 27 -6.10 -9.19 8.20
N PHE A 28 -5.28 -9.19 7.16
CA PHE A 28 -4.28 -10.23 6.95
C PHE A 28 -3.23 -10.23 8.06
N VAL A 29 -2.63 -9.08 8.36
CA VAL A 29 -1.61 -8.92 9.42
C VAL A 29 -2.13 -9.40 10.77
N ARG A 30 -3.38 -9.05 11.14
CA ARG A 30 -4.06 -9.56 12.34
C ARG A 30 -4.09 -11.08 12.36
N SER A 31 -4.56 -11.70 11.27
CA SER A 31 -4.66 -13.17 11.20
C SER A 31 -3.32 -13.88 11.28
N GLU A 32 -2.23 -13.23 10.83
CA GLU A 32 -0.88 -13.74 11.01
C GLU A 32 -0.38 -13.57 12.46
N MET A 33 -0.67 -12.44 13.11
CA MET A 33 -0.30 -12.18 14.52
C MET A 33 -0.99 -13.14 15.50
N GLU A 34 -2.27 -13.42 15.30
CA GLU A 34 -3.09 -14.29 16.17
C GLU A 34 -2.53 -15.73 16.27
N LYS A 35 -1.64 -16.14 15.36
CA LYS A 35 -0.94 -17.44 15.44
C LYS A 35 0.14 -17.48 16.54
N TYR A 36 0.61 -16.33 16.99
CA TYR A 36 1.82 -16.18 17.81
C TYR A 36 1.59 -15.44 19.13
N THR A 37 0.50 -14.67 19.26
CA THR A 37 0.08 -14.03 20.52
C THR A 37 -1.44 -13.93 20.63
N ASP A 38 -1.95 -13.98 21.86
CA ASP A 38 -3.37 -13.77 22.19
C ASP A 38 -3.69 -12.29 22.49
N GLU A 39 -2.66 -11.45 22.63
CA GLU A 39 -2.83 -10.03 22.94
C GLU A 39 -2.52 -9.16 21.71
N ILE A 40 -3.56 -8.50 21.20
CA ILE A 40 -3.46 -7.60 20.04
C ILE A 40 -4.07 -6.25 20.39
N VAL A 41 -3.28 -5.20 20.19
CA VAL A 41 -3.72 -3.81 20.35
C VAL A 41 -3.85 -3.15 18.99
N GLN A 42 -4.82 -2.24 18.87
CA GLN A 42 -5.07 -1.48 17.65
C GLN A 42 -5.42 -0.04 17.99
N ASP A 43 -4.80 0.93 17.33
CA ASP A 43 -5.15 2.33 17.49
C ASP A 43 -6.41 2.70 16.67
N ARG A 44 -6.87 3.95 16.83
CA ARG A 44 -8.09 4.44 16.15
C ARG A 44 -7.88 4.80 14.68
N LEU A 45 -6.64 4.98 14.23
CA LEU A 45 -6.33 5.17 12.80
C LEU A 45 -6.20 3.84 12.06
N GLY A 46 -5.90 2.76 12.79
CA GLY A 46 -5.80 1.41 12.28
C GLY A 46 -4.40 0.80 12.37
N SER A 47 -3.44 1.36 13.11
CA SER A 47 -2.18 0.64 13.40
C SER A 47 -2.47 -0.57 14.28
N ILE A 48 -1.72 -1.66 14.14
CA ILE A 48 -1.97 -2.93 14.84
C ILE A 48 -0.66 -3.56 15.34
N PHE A 49 -0.68 -4.07 16.57
CA PHE A 49 0.50 -4.70 17.20
C PHE A 49 0.09 -5.95 17.97
N GLY A 50 0.85 -7.02 17.79
CA GLY A 50 0.86 -8.15 18.70
C GLY A 50 1.77 -7.85 19.89
N VAL A 51 1.30 -8.15 21.10
CA VAL A 51 2.03 -7.90 22.34
C VAL A 51 2.61 -9.20 22.85
N LYS A 52 3.89 -9.19 23.22
CA LYS A 52 4.55 -10.29 23.92
C LYS A 52 5.08 -9.78 25.26
N ARG A 53 4.45 -10.26 26.34
CA ARG A 53 4.83 -9.92 27.71
C ARG A 53 5.97 -10.81 28.20
N GLY A 54 7.15 -10.24 28.32
CA GLY A 54 8.29 -10.81 29.02
C GLY A 54 8.39 -10.26 30.45
N ASP A 55 9.56 -9.76 30.82
CA ASP A 55 9.74 -8.99 32.05
C ASP A 55 9.04 -7.62 31.96
N GLU A 56 7.93 -7.47 32.70
CA GLU A 56 7.16 -6.22 32.77
C GLU A 56 7.89 -5.09 33.52
N SER A 57 8.98 -5.40 34.25
CA SER A 57 9.86 -4.39 34.83
C SER A 57 10.97 -3.94 33.86
N GLY A 58 11.12 -4.64 32.74
CA GLY A 58 12.04 -4.30 31.66
C GLY A 58 11.54 -3.16 30.77
N PRO A 59 12.33 -2.77 29.76
CA PRO A 59 11.92 -1.73 28.82
C PRO A 59 10.74 -2.18 27.96
N THR A 60 9.98 -1.23 27.43
CA THR A 60 9.04 -1.47 26.35
C THR A 60 9.75 -1.28 25.00
N VAL A 61 9.67 -2.28 24.13
CA VAL A 61 10.28 -2.27 22.79
C VAL A 61 9.18 -2.33 21.74
N MET A 62 9.25 -1.45 20.74
CA MET A 62 8.31 -1.42 19.62
C MET A 62 9.06 -1.67 18.32
N VAL A 63 8.56 -2.61 17.51
CA VAL A 63 9.07 -2.93 16.17
C VAL A 63 7.90 -2.81 15.19
N ALA A 64 8.04 -1.94 14.20
CA ALA A 64 6.98 -1.61 13.26
C ALA A 64 7.47 -1.54 11.82
N GLY A 65 6.74 -2.19 10.90
CA GLY A 65 6.67 -1.76 9.50
C GLY A 65 5.45 -0.85 9.28
N HIS A 66 5.21 -0.36 8.06
CA HIS A 66 3.96 0.33 7.72
C HIS A 66 3.17 -0.43 6.66
N MET A 67 1.84 -0.43 6.82
CA MET A 67 0.92 -1.19 5.96
C MET A 67 0.58 -0.46 4.66
N ASP A 68 0.59 0.86 4.67
CA ASP A 68 0.29 1.64 3.48
C ASP A 68 1.39 1.53 2.43
N GLU A 69 0.99 1.59 1.16
CA GLU A 69 1.88 1.75 0.01
C GLU A 69 1.53 3.03 -0.73
N VAL A 70 2.50 3.70 -1.33
CA VAL A 70 2.20 4.85 -2.20
C VAL A 70 1.16 4.51 -3.28
N GLY A 71 0.22 5.42 -3.50
CA GLY A 71 -0.89 5.22 -4.43
C GLY A 71 -1.49 6.53 -4.88
N PHE A 72 -2.75 6.49 -5.29
CA PHE A 72 -3.50 7.69 -5.68
C PHE A 72 -4.94 7.59 -5.18
N MET A 73 -5.67 8.69 -5.28
CA MET A 73 -7.08 8.78 -4.98
C MET A 73 -7.82 9.44 -6.14
N VAL A 74 -8.97 8.90 -6.53
CA VAL A 74 -9.85 9.54 -7.53
C VAL A 74 -10.30 10.90 -7.00
N THR A 75 -10.11 11.96 -7.79
CA THR A 75 -10.58 13.32 -7.44
C THR A 75 -11.78 13.74 -8.26
N SER A 76 -11.82 13.42 -9.55
CA SER A 76 -12.94 13.76 -10.44
C SER A 76 -12.92 12.94 -11.73
N ILE A 77 -14.02 13.01 -12.47
CA ILE A 77 -14.19 12.41 -13.79
C ILE A 77 -14.44 13.55 -14.77
N ASN A 78 -13.68 13.62 -15.87
CA ASN A 78 -13.88 14.64 -16.88
C ASN A 78 -15.03 14.28 -17.84
N LYS A 79 -15.38 15.19 -18.76
CA LYS A 79 -16.48 14.99 -19.71
C LYS A 79 -16.27 13.78 -20.64
N GLN A 80 -15.02 13.39 -20.87
CA GLN A 80 -14.61 12.28 -21.73
C GLN A 80 -14.43 10.96 -20.95
N GLY A 81 -14.89 10.87 -19.70
CA GLY A 81 -14.75 9.65 -18.90
C GLY A 81 -13.35 9.39 -18.33
N LEU A 82 -12.39 10.31 -18.53
CA LEU A 82 -11.04 10.17 -17.99
C LEU A 82 -10.99 10.59 -16.52
N ILE A 83 -10.24 9.81 -15.74
CA ILE A 83 -10.20 9.93 -14.29
C ILE A 83 -9.04 10.82 -13.87
N ARG A 84 -9.34 11.85 -13.07
CA ARG A 84 -8.33 12.66 -12.38
C ARG A 84 -8.02 12.06 -11.03
N PHE A 85 -6.76 12.21 -10.61
CA PHE A 85 -6.27 11.61 -9.39
C PHE A 85 -5.34 12.54 -8.62
N GLN A 86 -5.21 12.27 -7.33
CA GLN A 86 -4.29 12.93 -6.39
C GLN A 86 -3.32 11.86 -5.86
N PRO A 87 -2.00 12.08 -5.87
CA PRO A 87 -1.06 11.17 -5.22
C PRO A 87 -1.32 11.10 -3.71
N LEU A 88 -1.29 9.88 -3.20
CA LEU A 88 -1.20 9.54 -1.78
C LEU A 88 0.21 9.01 -1.53
N GLY A 89 1.04 9.83 -0.89
CA GLY A 89 2.48 9.57 -0.75
C GLY A 89 3.34 10.20 -1.84
N GLY A 90 4.65 10.00 -1.72
CA GLY A 90 5.65 10.60 -2.59
C GLY A 90 5.77 9.87 -3.94
N TRP A 91 5.52 10.58 -5.04
CA TRP A 91 5.67 10.03 -6.39
C TRP A 91 6.60 10.89 -7.25
N TRP A 92 7.36 10.23 -8.12
CA TRP A 92 8.09 10.89 -9.20
C TRP A 92 7.31 10.76 -10.51
N SER A 93 7.03 11.87 -11.20
CA SER A 93 6.16 11.83 -12.38
C SER A 93 6.73 10.99 -13.54
N GLN A 94 8.06 10.85 -13.60
CA GLN A 94 8.74 10.13 -14.68
C GLN A 94 8.49 8.62 -14.68
N VAL A 95 8.00 8.05 -13.57
CA VAL A 95 7.71 6.60 -13.48
C VAL A 95 6.24 6.26 -13.74
N LEU A 96 5.37 7.25 -14.01
CA LEU A 96 3.91 7.05 -14.04
C LEU A 96 3.33 6.77 -15.42
N LEU A 97 3.80 7.46 -16.46
CA LEU A 97 3.19 7.33 -17.79
C LEU A 97 3.27 5.89 -18.29
N ALA A 98 2.19 5.43 -18.92
CA ALA A 98 2.01 4.06 -19.40
C ALA A 98 2.00 2.96 -18.33
N GLN A 99 1.93 3.31 -17.04
CA GLN A 99 1.74 2.32 -15.98
C GLN A 99 0.29 1.90 -15.84
N ARG A 100 0.09 0.61 -15.53
CA ARG A 100 -1.22 0.05 -15.20
C ARG A 100 -1.52 0.28 -13.72
N VAL A 101 -2.74 0.71 -13.46
CA VAL A 101 -3.28 0.89 -12.11
C VAL A 101 -4.64 0.24 -12.00
N GLN A 102 -5.10 0.01 -10.78
CA GLN A 102 -6.45 -0.45 -10.49
C GLN A 102 -7.13 0.51 -9.51
N ILE A 103 -8.35 0.89 -9.83
CA ILE A 103 -9.23 1.68 -8.98
C ILE A 103 -10.08 0.71 -8.16
N MET A 104 -10.01 0.81 -6.84
CA MET A 104 -10.75 -0.09 -5.96
C MET A 104 -12.17 0.43 -5.78
N THR A 105 -13.14 -0.27 -6.37
CA THR A 105 -14.58 0.04 -6.24
C THR A 105 -15.28 -0.97 -5.35
N THR A 106 -16.53 -0.70 -5.00
CA THR A 106 -17.38 -1.64 -4.24
C THR A 106 -17.68 -2.93 -5.02
N ASN A 107 -17.61 -2.88 -6.35
CA ASN A 107 -17.93 -4.02 -7.23
C ASN A 107 -16.67 -4.76 -7.70
N GLY A 108 -15.50 -4.40 -7.15
CA GLY A 108 -14.20 -4.95 -7.54
C GLY A 108 -13.28 -3.92 -8.20
N PRO A 109 -12.04 -4.34 -8.52
CA PRO A 109 -11.05 -3.47 -9.13
C PRO A 109 -11.37 -3.16 -10.60
N ILE A 110 -11.24 -1.89 -10.99
CA ILE A 110 -11.30 -1.45 -12.38
C ILE A 110 -9.89 -1.10 -12.85
N ILE A 111 -9.40 -1.79 -13.86
CA ILE A 111 -8.06 -1.58 -14.41
C ILE A 111 -8.08 -0.35 -15.32
N GLY A 112 -7.07 0.50 -15.17
CA GLY A 112 -6.81 1.61 -16.08
C GLY A 112 -5.32 1.78 -16.37
N VAL A 113 -5.02 2.73 -17.26
CA VAL A 113 -3.64 3.11 -17.60
C VAL A 113 -3.46 4.61 -17.39
N ILE A 114 -2.32 5.01 -16.83
CA ILE A 114 -1.98 6.43 -16.68
C ILE A 114 -1.52 6.96 -18.05
N GLY A 115 -2.25 7.95 -18.55
CA GLY A 115 -1.99 8.63 -19.81
C GLY A 115 -1.81 10.14 -19.64
N SER A 116 -1.40 10.77 -20.74
CA SER A 116 -1.36 12.23 -20.89
C SER A 116 -1.52 12.59 -22.37
N THR A 117 -1.59 13.88 -22.69
CA THR A 117 -1.59 14.35 -24.07
C THR A 117 -0.38 13.78 -24.84
N PRO A 118 -0.57 13.16 -26.02
CA PRO A 118 0.51 12.57 -26.80
C PRO A 118 1.64 13.55 -27.14
N PRO A 119 2.92 13.12 -27.14
CA PRO A 119 4.05 14.02 -27.35
C PRO A 119 4.02 14.84 -28.64
N HIS A 120 3.48 14.28 -29.73
CA HIS A 120 3.40 14.94 -31.04
C HIS A 120 2.33 16.05 -31.10
N LEU A 121 1.45 16.13 -30.10
CA LEU A 121 0.47 17.21 -29.93
C LEU A 121 0.94 18.28 -28.92
N LEU A 122 2.10 18.07 -28.29
CA LEU A 122 2.67 19.01 -27.33
C LEU A 122 3.53 20.06 -28.01
N GLU A 123 3.54 21.26 -27.43
CA GLU A 123 4.50 22.29 -27.80
C GLU A 123 5.94 21.82 -27.51
N GLU A 124 6.92 22.33 -28.27
CA GLU A 124 8.32 21.91 -28.14
C GLU A 124 8.87 22.16 -26.72
N ALA A 125 8.47 23.27 -26.08
CA ALA A 125 8.88 23.60 -24.72
C ALA A 125 8.36 22.59 -23.68
N GLN A 126 7.15 22.04 -23.89
CA GLN A 126 6.56 21.03 -23.01
C GLN A 126 7.23 19.67 -23.19
N ARG A 127 7.61 19.32 -24.44
CA ARG A 127 8.33 18.07 -24.75
C ARG A 127 9.71 17.97 -24.08
N LYS A 128 10.34 19.11 -23.78
CA LYS A 128 11.69 19.16 -23.16
C LYS A 128 11.67 18.96 -21.65
N LYS A 129 10.49 18.82 -21.02
CA LYS A 129 10.34 18.69 -19.56
C LYS A 129 9.55 17.42 -19.21
N PRO A 130 9.78 16.83 -18.03
CA PRO A 130 8.92 15.77 -17.51
C PRO A 130 7.46 16.21 -17.47
N MET A 131 6.56 15.31 -17.86
CA MET A 131 5.11 15.57 -17.75
C MET A 131 4.73 15.79 -16.29
N GLU A 132 4.03 16.88 -15.99
CA GLU A 132 3.51 17.13 -14.65
C GLU A 132 2.29 16.24 -14.37
N MET A 133 2.17 15.72 -13.14
CA MET A 133 1.06 14.80 -12.79
C MET A 133 -0.32 15.42 -12.97
N LYS A 134 -0.47 16.73 -12.78
CA LYS A 134 -1.74 17.45 -12.99
C LYS A 134 -2.26 17.35 -14.43
N HIS A 135 -1.37 17.06 -15.39
CA HIS A 135 -1.71 16.86 -16.80
C HIS A 135 -1.96 15.38 -17.14
N MET A 136 -1.74 14.48 -16.19
CA MET A 136 -2.04 13.05 -16.34
C MET A 136 -3.50 12.76 -15.99
N TYR A 137 -3.97 11.64 -16.51
CA TYR A 137 -5.29 11.07 -16.25
C TYR A 137 -5.19 9.55 -16.31
N ILE A 138 -6.15 8.86 -15.70
CA ILE A 138 -6.30 7.42 -15.86
C ILE A 138 -7.42 7.18 -16.87
N ASP A 139 -7.11 6.38 -17.88
CA ASP A 139 -8.06 5.90 -18.86
C ASP A 139 -8.50 4.48 -18.48
N ILE A 140 -9.81 4.28 -18.37
CA ILE A 140 -10.46 3.00 -18.07
C ILE A 140 -11.29 2.47 -19.25
N GLY A 141 -11.27 3.17 -20.39
CA GLY A 141 -12.07 2.84 -21.57
C GLY A 141 -13.53 3.28 -21.49
N ALA A 142 -13.87 4.27 -20.67
CA ALA A 142 -15.22 4.83 -20.59
C ALA A 142 -15.50 5.79 -21.76
N ASP A 143 -16.73 5.77 -22.28
CA ASP A 143 -17.12 6.64 -23.40
C ASP A 143 -17.26 8.11 -22.98
N ASP A 144 -17.78 8.34 -21.77
CA ASP A 144 -17.97 9.66 -21.20
C ASP A 144 -18.04 9.62 -19.66
N LYS A 145 -18.35 10.77 -19.06
CA LYS A 145 -18.50 10.88 -17.61
C LYS A 145 -19.57 9.95 -17.03
N ALA A 146 -20.73 9.87 -17.68
CA ALA A 146 -21.86 9.09 -17.18
C ALA A 146 -21.55 7.59 -17.25
N ASP A 147 -20.87 7.15 -18.30
CA ASP A 147 -20.39 5.78 -18.44
C ASP A 147 -19.36 5.41 -17.36
N ALA A 148 -18.38 6.27 -17.09
CA ALA A 148 -17.43 6.07 -15.99
C ALA A 148 -18.10 5.99 -14.60
N GLU A 149 -19.13 6.80 -14.37
CA GLU A 149 -19.94 6.74 -13.14
C GLU A 149 -20.75 5.44 -13.06
N ALA A 150 -21.28 4.95 -14.19
CA ALA A 150 -22.01 3.69 -14.30
C ALA A 150 -21.11 2.47 -14.07
N ILE A 151 -19.85 2.50 -14.52
CA ILE A 151 -18.80 1.52 -14.19
C ILE A 151 -18.51 1.48 -12.68
N GLY A 152 -18.85 2.56 -11.97
CA GLY A 152 -18.78 2.64 -10.50
C GLY A 152 -17.66 3.54 -9.97
N ILE A 153 -17.05 4.36 -10.84
CA ILE A 153 -15.99 5.28 -10.42
C ILE A 153 -16.58 6.46 -9.64
N LYS A 154 -15.97 6.76 -8.49
CA LYS A 154 -16.39 7.85 -7.59
C LYS A 154 -15.16 8.53 -6.97
N PRO A 155 -15.21 9.85 -6.72
CA PRO A 155 -14.20 10.53 -5.92
C PRO A 155 -14.00 9.86 -4.56
N GLY A 156 -12.74 9.85 -4.10
CA GLY A 156 -12.36 9.22 -2.83
C GLY A 156 -11.96 7.75 -2.93
N GLN A 157 -12.15 7.09 -4.07
CA GLN A 157 -11.67 5.71 -4.25
C GLN A 157 -10.14 5.66 -4.35
N GLN A 158 -9.52 4.70 -3.65
CA GLN A 158 -8.08 4.45 -3.77
C GLN A 158 -7.74 3.85 -5.15
N ILE A 159 -6.54 4.18 -5.59
CA ILE A 159 -5.95 3.72 -6.84
C ILE A 159 -4.56 3.20 -6.48
N VAL A 160 -4.27 1.96 -6.88
CA VAL A 160 -2.99 1.30 -6.54
C VAL A 160 -2.31 0.76 -7.80
N PRO A 161 -0.97 0.67 -7.83
CA PRO A 161 -0.24 0.08 -8.95
C PRO A 161 -0.59 -1.40 -9.16
N ILE A 162 -0.51 -1.86 -10.41
CA ILE A 162 -0.58 -3.29 -10.72
C ILE A 162 0.84 -3.81 -10.97
N CYS A 163 1.39 -4.57 -10.03
CA CYS A 163 2.69 -5.23 -10.15
C CYS A 163 2.62 -6.61 -9.45
N PRO A 164 2.36 -7.69 -10.20
CA PRO A 164 2.26 -9.03 -9.64
C PRO A 164 3.57 -9.49 -9.01
N PHE A 165 3.47 -10.30 -7.95
CA PHE A 165 4.65 -10.92 -7.34
C PHE A 165 5.31 -11.88 -8.33
N THR A 166 6.53 -11.55 -8.74
CA THR A 166 7.22 -12.23 -9.83
C THR A 166 8.64 -12.62 -9.40
N PRO A 167 8.93 -13.92 -9.19
CA PRO A 167 10.29 -14.41 -9.11
C PRO A 167 11.06 -14.08 -10.39
N MET A 168 12.24 -13.51 -10.25
CA MET A 168 13.07 -13.08 -11.38
C MET A 168 13.95 -14.24 -11.89
N ALA A 169 14.67 -14.00 -12.99
CA ALA A 169 15.61 -14.98 -13.58
C ALA A 169 16.63 -15.53 -12.56
N ASN A 170 17.01 -14.72 -11.57
CA ASN A 170 17.60 -15.22 -10.34
C ASN A 170 16.47 -15.41 -9.32
N GLU A 171 16.13 -16.66 -9.02
CA GLU A 171 15.02 -17.02 -8.13
C GLU A 171 15.17 -16.48 -6.69
N LYS A 172 16.37 -15.99 -6.32
CA LYS A 172 16.61 -15.27 -5.06
C LYS A 172 16.14 -13.81 -5.08
N LYS A 173 15.74 -13.30 -6.25
CA LYS A 173 15.29 -11.92 -6.48
C LYS A 173 13.82 -11.95 -6.89
N ILE A 174 13.05 -11.04 -6.32
CA ILE A 174 11.61 -10.96 -6.51
C ILE A 174 11.26 -9.53 -6.89
N LEU A 175 10.43 -9.39 -7.91
CA LEU A 175 9.79 -8.15 -8.31
C LEU A 175 8.36 -8.13 -7.78
N ALA A 176 7.99 -7.07 -7.07
CA ALA A 176 6.63 -6.83 -6.60
C ALA A 176 6.45 -5.32 -6.31
N LYS A 177 5.19 -4.87 -6.17
CA LYS A 177 4.89 -3.55 -5.57
C LYS A 177 5.02 -3.60 -4.05
N ALA A 178 4.96 -2.43 -3.43
CA ALA A 178 4.82 -2.26 -1.98
C ALA A 178 5.90 -2.94 -1.13
N TRP A 179 7.09 -3.22 -1.68
CA TRP A 179 8.22 -3.65 -0.84
C TRP A 179 8.46 -2.66 0.30
N ASP A 180 8.34 -1.38 -0.04
CA ASP A 180 8.16 -0.29 0.91
C ASP A 180 6.69 -0.21 1.35
N ASN A 181 6.34 -0.55 2.59
CA ASN A 181 7.15 -1.24 3.61
C ASN A 181 6.52 -2.56 4.05
N ARG A 182 5.90 -3.28 3.10
CA ARG A 182 5.42 -4.65 3.34
C ARG A 182 6.57 -5.58 3.75
N TYR A 183 7.81 -5.25 3.38
CA TYR A 183 8.99 -5.93 3.91
C TYR A 183 9.10 -5.83 5.44
N GLY A 184 9.05 -4.62 5.99
CA GLY A 184 9.09 -4.39 7.44
C GLY A 184 7.91 -5.01 8.18
N VAL A 185 6.72 -5.02 7.57
CA VAL A 185 5.55 -5.73 8.12
C VAL A 185 5.80 -7.24 8.19
N GLY A 186 6.38 -7.84 7.15
CA GLY A 186 6.73 -9.25 7.18
C GLY A 186 7.77 -9.56 8.25
N LEU A 187 8.79 -8.71 8.41
CA LEU A 187 9.81 -8.89 9.45
C LEU A 187 9.24 -8.78 10.87
N SER A 188 8.28 -7.89 11.13
CA SER A 188 7.65 -7.79 12.45
C SER A 188 6.79 -9.02 12.78
N LEU A 189 6.15 -9.62 11.78
CA LEU A 189 5.44 -10.89 11.93
C LEU A 189 6.41 -12.06 12.18
N GLU A 190 7.49 -12.16 11.41
CA GLU A 190 8.53 -13.18 11.61
C GLU A 190 9.18 -13.05 12.99
N LEU A 191 9.45 -11.81 13.46
CA LEU A 191 9.96 -11.58 14.82
C LEU A 191 9.02 -12.15 15.89
N LEU A 192 7.71 -11.91 15.75
CA LEU A 192 6.72 -12.41 16.71
C LEU A 192 6.66 -13.94 16.70
N LYS A 193 6.76 -14.55 15.52
CA LYS A 193 6.84 -16.00 15.33
C LYS A 193 8.06 -16.60 16.02
N GLU A 194 9.26 -16.09 15.70
CA GLU A 194 10.52 -16.62 16.22
C GLU A 194 10.60 -16.50 17.74
N LEU A 195 10.04 -15.43 18.31
CA LEU A 195 10.04 -15.21 19.75
C LEU A 195 8.88 -15.90 20.49
N LYS A 196 7.95 -16.60 19.82
CA LYS A 196 6.74 -17.15 20.46
C LYS A 196 7.03 -17.91 21.76
N ASN A 197 7.99 -18.82 21.75
CA ASN A 197 8.34 -19.67 22.89
C ASN A 197 9.49 -19.14 23.75
N GLU A 198 10.00 -17.94 23.45
CA GLU A 198 11.12 -17.34 24.16
C GLU A 198 10.66 -16.50 25.36
N LYS A 199 11.51 -16.45 26.40
CA LYS A 199 11.35 -15.52 27.51
C LYS A 199 12.11 -14.24 27.21
N LEU A 200 11.42 -13.10 27.23
CA LEU A 200 12.03 -11.81 26.91
C LEU A 200 12.32 -11.01 28.19
N PRO A 201 13.43 -10.24 28.23
CA PRO A 201 13.72 -9.30 29.32
C PRO A 201 12.99 -7.96 29.15
N ASN A 202 11.90 -7.92 28.38
CA ASN A 202 11.15 -6.73 28.01
C ASN A 202 9.71 -7.06 27.61
N VAL A 203 8.89 -6.02 27.43
CA VAL A 203 7.58 -6.11 26.76
C VAL A 203 7.76 -5.68 25.31
N LEU A 204 7.45 -6.57 24.37
CA LEU A 204 7.58 -6.33 22.94
C LEU A 204 6.21 -6.05 22.31
N TYR A 205 6.12 -4.96 21.57
CA TYR A 205 5.04 -4.65 20.62
C TYR A 205 5.60 -4.83 19.21
N SER A 206 5.15 -5.87 18.52
CA SER A 206 5.60 -6.16 17.14
C SER A 206 4.43 -6.05 16.20
N GLY A 207 4.53 -5.21 15.17
CA GLY A 207 3.44 -5.07 14.21
C GLY A 207 3.62 -4.02 13.13
N ALA A 208 2.57 -3.26 12.88
CA ALA A 208 2.51 -2.37 11.73
C ALA A 208 1.68 -1.11 11.95
N THR A 209 2.18 0.01 11.44
CA THR A 209 1.51 1.32 11.44
C THR A 209 0.69 1.54 10.15
N VAL A 210 -0.09 2.61 10.14
CA VAL A 210 -0.83 3.13 8.97
C VAL A 210 -0.34 4.53 8.59
N GLN A 211 -0.64 4.96 7.37
CA GLN A 211 -0.44 6.34 6.89
C GLN A 211 0.98 6.90 7.16
N GLU A 212 2.01 6.08 6.96
CA GLU A 212 3.41 6.53 7.01
C GLU A 212 3.69 7.50 5.87
N GLU A 213 3.28 7.13 4.65
CA GLU A 213 3.64 7.79 3.40
C GLU A 213 3.06 9.21 3.29
N VAL A 214 2.09 9.53 4.16
CA VAL A 214 1.41 10.83 4.24
C VAL A 214 1.75 11.59 5.53
N GLY A 215 2.86 11.22 6.18
CA GLY A 215 3.48 11.97 7.26
C GLY A 215 3.51 11.26 8.61
N LEU A 216 3.91 9.98 8.63
CA LEU A 216 4.18 9.21 9.87
C LEU A 216 3.01 9.15 10.86
N ARG A 217 1.78 9.24 10.36
CA ARG A 217 0.60 9.54 11.22
C ARG A 217 0.27 8.41 12.16
N GLY A 218 0.24 7.16 11.66
CA GLY A 218 -0.03 5.99 12.48
C GLY A 218 1.09 5.70 13.48
N ALA A 219 2.34 6.06 13.16
CA ALA A 219 3.44 5.93 14.11
C ALA A 219 3.24 6.86 15.33
N GLN A 220 2.77 8.08 15.10
CA GLN A 220 2.46 9.02 16.18
C GLN A 220 1.34 8.49 17.10
N THR A 221 0.25 7.95 16.55
CA THR A 221 -0.87 7.45 17.36
C THR A 221 -0.60 6.10 18.01
N ALA A 222 0.30 5.29 17.45
CA ALA A 222 0.68 4.00 18.02
C ALA A 222 1.69 4.11 19.18
N ALA A 223 2.44 5.21 19.26
CA ALA A 223 3.46 5.44 20.29
C ALA A 223 2.92 6.14 21.56
N THR A 224 1.63 6.49 21.60
CA THR A 224 0.95 7.17 22.72
C THR A 224 0.06 6.22 23.49
#